data_AF-A0A0S9QNB6-F1
#
_entry.id   AF-A0A0S9QNB6-F1
#
_cell.length_a   1.000
_cell.length_b   1.000
_cell.length_c   1.000
_cell.angle_alpha   90.00
_cell.angle_beta   90.00
_cell.angle_gamma   90.00
#
_symmetry.space_group_name_H-M   'P 1'
#
loop_
_entity.id
_entity.type
_entity.pdbx_description
1 polymer ?
#
loop_
_entity_poly.entity_id
_entity_poly.type
_entity_poly.pdbx_seq_one_letter_code
_entity_poly.pdbx_strand_id
1 'polypeptide(L)'
;MARYVFVTWDGGGNRMPTITIARALVRRGHDVRVLGHDSQASAYRAAGLPFTAFASAPGFVLDPRPAGMLRLFTDHGLADDTVAQLAAFPADVVVVDCMLLAVLDVLDRMDQRFAVLEHTMHDFLASGSRVLGAMVWPCGVRVATPRRHAMPIVVASVPGLDIPFPSQRELAATPGAVVYTGAMTRAVAAQPAAPTVVLSLSTFRFSELVATWQRLLDAVDGLDLRVIATLGPAVTIGEVRVPRGIEVHEWMPHDELFPEASLVVGHGGHGTTLAALAHGVPVLTLPLEPTSDQPRIGRAVARAGVGATMSRRTEPATIRRAIRRTLADGPTRVRAQRLGDAIRAMDGPGRAADVLELSAAAAR
;
A
#
# COMPACT_ATOMS: atom_id res chain seq x y z
N MET A 1 23.29 1.64 17.04
CA MET A 1 21.96 1.15 17.46
C MET A 1 21.07 2.34 17.81
N ALA A 2 19.88 2.37 17.23
CA ALA A 2 18.84 3.38 17.44
C ALA A 2 17.51 2.65 17.69
N ARG A 3 16.55 3.33 18.31
CA ARG A 3 15.25 2.80 18.71
C ARG A 3 14.15 3.37 17.83
N TYR A 4 13.31 2.50 17.27
CA TYR A 4 12.21 2.88 16.38
C TYR A 4 10.88 2.38 16.94
N VAL A 5 9.85 3.21 16.81
CA VAL A 5 8.46 2.80 17.03
C VAL A 5 7.71 3.00 15.72
N PHE A 6 7.15 1.93 15.16
CA PHE A 6 6.21 2.02 14.04
C PHE A 6 4.80 2.14 14.60
N VAL A 7 4.05 3.15 14.15
CA VAL A 7 2.63 3.34 14.51
C VAL A 7 1.78 3.10 13.27
N THR A 8 0.93 2.08 13.33
CA THR A 8 0.17 1.55 12.19
C THR A 8 -1.30 1.36 12.56
N TRP A 9 -2.14 1.13 11.57
CA TRP A 9 -3.55 0.74 11.74
C TRP A 9 -3.91 -0.43 10.83
N ASP A 10 -5.08 -1.05 10.99
CA ASP A 10 -5.46 -2.20 10.16
C ASP A 10 -6.02 -1.80 8.79
N GLY A 11 -5.20 -1.07 8.04
CA GLY A 11 -5.48 -0.53 6.72
C GLY A 11 -5.34 -1.55 5.57
N GLY A 12 -4.92 -2.78 5.87
CA GLY A 12 -4.58 -3.81 4.87
C GLY A 12 -3.31 -3.50 4.08
N GLY A 13 -3.32 -2.44 3.27
CA GLY A 13 -2.26 -2.05 2.34
C GLY A 13 -0.97 -1.54 2.99
N ASN A 14 -1.05 -1.07 4.23
CA ASN A 14 0.08 -0.54 4.99
C ASN A 14 0.91 -1.62 5.70
N ARG A 15 0.31 -2.79 5.94
CA ARG A 15 0.92 -3.88 6.72
C ARG A 15 2.26 -4.34 6.14
N MET A 16 2.31 -4.59 4.83
CA MET A 16 3.51 -5.08 4.16
C MET A 16 4.67 -4.06 4.17
N PRO A 17 4.45 -2.78 3.80
CA PRO A 17 5.46 -1.73 4.00
C PRO A 17 6.01 -1.67 5.42
N THR A 18 5.15 -1.64 6.45
CA THR A 18 5.59 -1.58 7.85
C THR A 18 6.46 -2.79 8.22
N ILE A 19 5.98 -4.02 7.94
CA ILE A 19 6.72 -5.25 8.27
C ILE A 19 8.10 -5.27 7.61
N THR A 20 8.16 -4.95 6.32
CA THR A 20 9.40 -5.11 5.54
C THR A 20 10.47 -4.11 5.94
N ILE A 21 10.08 -2.85 6.19
CA ILE A 21 11.00 -1.81 6.66
C ILE A 21 11.45 -2.10 8.10
N ALA A 22 10.52 -2.46 9.00
CA ALA A 22 10.86 -2.80 10.39
C ALA A 22 11.85 -3.97 10.45
N ARG A 23 11.64 -5.03 9.65
CA ARG A 23 12.59 -6.15 9.55
C ARG A 23 13.95 -5.73 8.99
N ALA A 24 13.99 -4.78 8.05
CA ALA A 24 15.25 -4.26 7.54
C ALA A 24 16.06 -3.57 8.64
N LEU A 25 15.42 -2.73 9.46
CA LEU A 25 16.05 -2.08 10.62
C LEU A 25 16.50 -3.08 11.69
N VAL A 26 15.69 -4.10 12.01
CA VAL A 26 16.08 -5.16 12.96
C VAL A 26 17.32 -5.91 12.47
N ARG A 27 17.39 -6.26 11.18
CA ARG A 27 18.59 -6.92 10.60
C ARG A 27 19.84 -6.06 10.68
N ARG A 28 19.70 -4.73 10.70
CA ARG A 28 20.79 -3.76 10.87
C ARG A 28 21.15 -3.49 12.34
N GLY A 29 20.51 -4.19 13.29
CA GLY A 29 20.82 -4.12 14.71
C GLY A 29 20.12 -2.98 15.47
N HIS A 30 19.00 -2.47 14.95
CA HIS A 30 18.16 -1.51 15.64
C HIS A 30 17.09 -2.18 16.52
N ASP A 31 16.67 -1.49 17.57
CA ASP A 31 15.60 -1.92 18.46
C ASP A 31 14.27 -1.37 17.94
N VAL A 32 13.37 -2.25 17.50
CA VAL A 32 12.14 -1.87 16.78
C VAL A 32 10.92 -2.41 17.50
N ARG A 33 9.94 -1.55 17.72
CA ARG A 33 8.60 -1.92 18.20
C ARG A 33 7.53 -1.48 17.22
N VAL A 34 6.42 -2.19 17.21
CA VAL A 34 5.22 -1.84 16.44
C VAL A 34 4.06 -1.62 17.38
N LEU A 35 3.34 -0.52 17.19
CA LEU A 35 2.09 -0.18 17.88
C LEU A 35 0.97 -0.15 16.83
N GLY A 36 -0.11 -0.89 17.06
CA GLY A 36 -1.21 -0.99 16.11
C GLY A 36 -2.50 -1.58 16.68
N HIS A 37 -3.49 -1.81 15.83
CA HIS A 37 -4.72 -2.49 16.25
C HIS A 37 -4.46 -3.98 16.51
N ASP A 38 -5.12 -4.56 17.53
CA ASP A 38 -4.89 -5.95 17.97
C ASP A 38 -5.10 -6.98 16.84
N SER A 39 -5.99 -6.70 15.89
CA SER A 39 -6.21 -7.54 14.69
C SER A 39 -4.95 -7.78 13.86
N GLN A 40 -3.93 -6.93 13.99
CA GLN A 40 -2.66 -7.05 13.28
C GLN A 40 -1.61 -7.86 14.05
N ALA A 41 -1.84 -8.15 15.34
CA ALA A 41 -0.83 -8.72 16.22
C ALA A 41 -0.27 -10.05 15.72
N SER A 42 -1.13 -10.92 15.19
CA SER A 42 -0.72 -12.22 14.63
C SER A 42 0.28 -12.06 13.48
N ALA A 43 0.02 -11.13 12.56
CA ALA A 43 0.87 -10.89 11.40
C ALA A 43 2.25 -10.34 11.79
N TYR A 44 2.31 -9.39 12.72
CA TYR A 44 3.59 -8.83 13.20
C TYR A 44 4.39 -9.83 14.04
N ARG A 45 3.74 -10.63 14.89
CA ARG A 45 4.39 -11.71 15.64
C ARG A 45 4.95 -12.79 14.72
N ALA A 46 4.20 -13.20 13.70
CA ALA A 46 4.68 -14.15 12.68
C ALA A 46 5.89 -13.60 11.90
N ALA A 47 5.98 -12.28 11.74
CA ALA A 47 7.13 -11.61 11.15
C ALA A 47 8.33 -11.43 12.11
N GLY A 48 8.22 -11.87 13.37
CA GLY A 48 9.25 -11.75 14.40
C GLY A 48 9.40 -10.33 14.95
N LEU A 49 8.39 -9.48 14.85
CA LEU A 49 8.42 -8.10 15.30
C LEU A 49 7.69 -7.94 16.65
N PRO A 50 8.31 -7.29 17.66
CA PRO A 50 7.63 -6.93 18.90
C PRO A 50 6.43 -6.02 18.62
N PHE A 51 5.25 -6.44 19.10
CA PHE A 51 3.99 -5.77 18.83
C PHE A 51 3.24 -5.44 20.13
N THR A 52 2.79 -4.20 20.24
CA THR A 52 1.87 -3.71 21.29
C THR A 52 0.55 -3.31 20.61
N ALA A 53 -0.57 -3.78 21.16
CA ALA A 53 -1.88 -3.32 20.72
C ALA A 53 -2.18 -1.95 21.35
N PHE A 54 -2.89 -1.09 20.62
CA PHE A 54 -3.53 0.08 21.22
C PHE A 54 -4.43 -0.35 22.39
N ALA A 55 -4.34 0.38 23.51
CA ALA A 55 -5.11 0.11 24.73
C ALA A 55 -6.45 0.85 24.72
N SER A 56 -6.48 2.04 24.12
CA SER A 56 -7.62 2.96 24.09
C SER A 56 -8.39 2.88 22.78
N ALA A 57 -7.81 2.30 21.73
CA ALA A 57 -8.46 2.18 20.42
C ALA A 57 -9.55 1.10 20.43
N PRO A 58 -10.73 1.36 19.86
CA PRO A 58 -11.72 0.32 19.64
C PRO A 58 -11.22 -0.75 18.66
N GLY A 59 -11.82 -1.94 18.70
CA GLY A 59 -11.59 -2.97 17.68
C GLY A 59 -11.82 -2.42 16.27
N PHE A 60 -10.89 -2.68 15.36
CA PHE A 60 -10.90 -2.04 14.04
C PHE A 60 -11.87 -2.72 13.08
N VAL A 61 -12.88 -1.97 12.64
CA VAL A 61 -13.69 -2.28 11.45
C VAL A 61 -13.66 -1.04 10.57
N LEU A 62 -13.09 -1.14 9.36
CA LEU A 62 -13.08 0.00 8.46
C LEU A 62 -14.53 0.36 8.09
N ASP A 63 -14.94 1.56 8.47
CA ASP A 63 -16.09 2.22 7.89
C ASP A 63 -15.62 3.05 6.67
N PRO A 64 -15.87 2.59 5.42
CA PRO A 64 -15.37 3.25 4.22
C PRO A 64 -16.10 4.57 3.94
N ARG A 65 -17.12 4.95 4.74
CA ARG A 65 -17.79 6.24 4.59
C ARG A 65 -16.85 7.37 5.02
N PRO A 66 -16.99 8.59 4.45
CA PRO A 66 -16.16 9.73 4.82
C PRO A 66 -16.07 10.01 6.32
N ALA A 67 -17.18 9.84 7.05
CA ALA A 67 -17.21 10.01 8.50
C ALA A 67 -16.39 8.96 9.27
N GLY A 68 -16.37 7.71 8.78
CA GLY A 68 -15.56 6.63 9.34
C GLY A 68 -14.07 6.86 9.13
N MET A 69 -13.69 7.23 7.90
CA MET A 69 -12.31 7.63 7.57
C MET A 69 -11.85 8.83 8.40
N LEU A 70 -12.70 9.86 8.54
CA LEU A 70 -12.39 11.04 9.35
C LEU A 70 -12.14 10.67 10.82
N ARG A 71 -12.99 9.82 11.42
CA ARG A 71 -12.81 9.34 12.80
C ARG A 71 -11.47 8.66 13.01
N LEU A 72 -11.08 7.78 12.09
CA LEU A 72 -9.78 7.12 12.12
C LEU A 72 -8.63 8.12 12.05
N PHE A 73 -8.69 9.06 11.10
CA PHE A 73 -7.61 10.03 10.90
C PHE A 73 -7.41 10.94 12.12
N THR A 74 -8.50 11.24 12.84
CA THR A 74 -8.52 12.17 13.96
C THR A 74 -8.68 11.49 15.32
N ASP A 75 -8.39 10.19 15.42
CA ASP A 75 -8.56 9.44 16.67
C ASP A 75 -7.45 9.83 17.67
N HIS A 76 -7.83 10.60 18.69
CA HIS A 76 -6.92 11.02 19.75
C HIS A 76 -6.52 9.88 20.69
N GLY A 77 -7.31 8.78 20.77
CA GLY A 77 -6.93 7.60 21.54
C GLY A 77 -5.68 6.91 20.97
N LEU A 78 -5.54 6.92 19.64
CA LEU A 78 -4.31 6.43 18.98
C LEU A 78 -3.10 7.33 19.29
N ALA A 79 -3.33 8.64 19.39
CA ALA A 79 -2.30 9.60 19.78
C ALA A 79 -1.88 9.38 21.24
N ASP A 80 -2.83 9.26 22.17
CA ASP A 80 -2.58 9.03 23.60
C ASP A 80 -1.82 7.72 23.85
N ASP A 81 -2.23 6.63 23.21
CA ASP A 81 -1.53 5.35 23.30
C ASP A 81 -0.11 5.42 22.71
N THR A 82 0.10 6.23 21.67
CA THR A 82 1.44 6.47 21.11
C THR A 82 2.31 7.21 22.13
N VAL A 83 1.78 8.24 22.80
CA VAL A 83 2.50 8.94 23.87
C VAL A 83 2.85 8.00 25.03
N ALA A 84 1.91 7.16 25.45
CA ALA A 84 2.14 6.16 26.51
C ALA A 84 3.23 5.15 26.11
N GLN A 85 3.22 4.68 24.85
CA GLN A 85 4.25 3.79 24.33
C GLN A 85 5.63 4.47 24.34
N LEU A 86 5.72 5.75 23.99
CA LEU A 86 6.99 6.50 24.00
C LEU A 86 7.51 6.77 25.42
N ALA A 87 6.61 6.97 26.40
CA ALA A 87 6.99 7.07 27.80
C ALA A 87 7.62 5.77 28.32
N ALA A 88 7.07 4.60 27.93
CA ALA A 88 7.60 3.29 28.28
C ALA A 88 8.84 2.89 27.44
N PHE A 89 8.93 3.40 26.23
CA PHE A 89 10.00 3.11 25.27
C PHE A 89 10.36 4.38 24.48
N PRO A 90 11.28 5.19 25.01
CA PRO A 90 11.76 6.37 24.29
C PRO A 90 12.41 5.96 22.97
N ALA A 91 11.89 6.47 21.86
CA ALA A 91 12.32 6.15 20.50
C ALA A 91 13.09 7.33 19.88
N ASP A 92 14.15 7.04 19.12
CA ASP A 92 14.90 8.05 18.36
C ASP A 92 14.09 8.57 17.17
N VAL A 93 13.31 7.69 16.52
CA VAL A 93 12.43 8.02 15.40
C VAL A 93 11.14 7.21 15.49
N VAL A 94 10.00 7.88 15.34
CA VAL A 94 8.69 7.23 15.17
C VAL A 94 8.36 7.15 13.68
N VAL A 95 7.95 5.99 13.18
CA VAL A 95 7.52 5.83 11.78
C VAL A 95 6.00 5.68 11.77
N VAL A 96 5.30 6.64 11.18
CA VAL A 96 3.85 6.76 11.32
C VAL A 96 3.19 6.57 9.96
N ASP A 97 2.15 5.75 9.92
CA ASP A 97 1.29 5.63 8.74
C ASP A 97 0.68 6.99 8.34
N CYS A 98 0.71 7.31 7.05
CA CYS A 98 0.23 8.59 6.52
C CYS A 98 -1.23 8.93 6.84
N MET A 99 -2.04 7.95 7.25
CA MET A 99 -3.45 8.15 7.60
C MET A 99 -3.67 8.58 9.07
N LEU A 100 -2.68 8.47 9.95
CA LEU A 100 -2.85 8.71 11.39
C LEU A 100 -2.54 10.17 11.77
N LEU A 101 -3.36 11.10 11.28
CA LEU A 101 -3.11 12.54 11.38
C LEU A 101 -3.04 13.04 12.84
N ALA A 102 -3.88 12.53 13.74
CA ALA A 102 -3.82 12.85 15.17
C ALA A 102 -2.47 12.43 15.80
N VAL A 103 -1.92 11.29 15.37
CA VAL A 103 -0.60 10.82 15.82
C VAL A 103 0.51 11.73 15.29
N LEU A 104 0.48 12.08 13.99
CA LEU A 104 1.45 13.01 13.41
C LEU A 104 1.44 14.37 14.14
N ASP A 105 0.26 14.88 14.44
CA ASP A 105 0.05 16.17 15.11
C ASP A 105 0.51 16.15 16.59
N VAL A 106 0.28 15.07 17.34
CA VAL A 106 0.78 14.99 18.72
C VAL A 106 2.30 14.89 18.76
N LEU A 107 2.91 14.14 17.84
CA LEU A 107 4.36 13.99 17.76
C LEU A 107 5.04 15.32 17.41
N ASP A 108 4.47 16.08 16.48
CA ASP A 108 4.91 17.44 16.14
C ASP A 108 4.86 18.38 17.35
N ARG A 109 3.76 18.39 18.10
CA ARG A 109 3.63 19.20 19.33
C ARG A 109 4.59 18.81 20.43
N MET A 110 4.97 17.54 20.51
CA MET A 110 5.93 17.03 21.49
C MET A 110 7.38 17.26 21.10
N ASP A 111 7.64 17.84 19.92
CA ASP A 111 8.98 17.90 19.32
C ASP A 111 9.62 16.50 19.21
N GLN A 112 8.79 15.46 19.07
CA GLN A 112 9.24 14.09 18.85
C GLN A 112 9.57 13.92 17.37
N ARG A 113 10.72 13.33 17.06
CA ARG A 113 11.09 13.06 15.68
C ARG A 113 10.28 11.92 15.08
N PHE A 114 9.75 12.14 13.88
CA PHE A 114 9.03 11.11 13.14
C PHE A 114 9.26 11.15 11.62
N ALA A 115 8.98 10.02 10.97
CA ALA A 115 8.91 9.83 9.53
C ALA A 115 7.50 9.41 9.13
N VAL A 116 7.05 9.81 7.95
CA VAL A 116 5.73 9.43 7.41
C VAL A 116 5.91 8.27 6.43
N LEU A 117 5.18 7.18 6.63
CA LEU A 117 5.14 6.05 5.72
C LEU A 117 3.90 6.15 4.83
N GLU A 118 4.12 6.46 3.55
CA GLU A 118 3.07 6.48 2.54
C GLU A 118 3.02 5.14 1.80
N HIS A 119 1.88 4.47 1.91
CA HIS A 119 1.55 3.23 1.19
C HIS A 119 0.52 3.46 0.07
N THR A 120 0.30 4.74 -0.27
CA THR A 120 -0.55 5.24 -1.34
C THR A 120 0.29 6.11 -2.29
N MET A 121 -0.33 6.63 -3.35
CA MET A 121 0.34 7.59 -4.24
C MET A 121 0.63 8.92 -3.51
N HIS A 122 1.88 9.38 -3.52
CA HIS A 122 2.27 10.63 -2.85
C HIS A 122 1.50 11.84 -3.39
N ASP A 123 1.36 11.96 -4.73
CA ASP A 123 0.60 13.02 -5.37
C ASP A 123 -0.87 13.07 -4.89
N PHE A 124 -1.46 11.91 -4.56
CA PHE A 124 -2.82 11.85 -3.99
C PHE A 124 -2.91 12.59 -2.66
N LEU A 125 -2.00 12.30 -1.74
CA LEU A 125 -1.96 12.94 -0.43
C LEU A 125 -1.54 14.41 -0.52
N ALA A 126 -0.49 14.71 -1.29
CA ALA A 126 0.05 16.05 -1.45
C ALA A 126 -1.00 17.03 -2.02
N SER A 127 -1.68 16.64 -3.10
CA SER A 127 -2.73 17.46 -3.72
C SER A 127 -3.99 17.62 -2.86
N GLY A 128 -4.29 16.64 -2.00
CA GLY A 128 -5.44 16.67 -1.07
C GLY A 128 -5.18 17.37 0.26
N SER A 129 -3.92 17.61 0.61
CA SER A 129 -3.47 18.05 1.95
C SER A 129 -4.21 19.28 2.49
N ARG A 130 -4.44 20.31 1.68
CA ARG A 130 -5.15 21.54 2.10
C ARG A 130 -6.62 21.28 2.45
N VAL A 131 -7.30 20.47 1.64
CA VAL A 131 -8.71 20.12 1.86
C VAL A 131 -8.82 19.23 3.09
N LEU A 132 -7.93 18.24 3.21
CA LEU A 132 -7.86 17.36 4.37
C LEU A 132 -7.61 18.15 5.65
N GLY A 133 -6.66 19.09 5.64
CA GLY A 133 -6.37 19.98 6.76
C GLY A 133 -7.58 20.79 7.22
N ALA A 134 -8.33 21.39 6.28
CA ALA A 134 -9.56 22.11 6.61
C ALA A 134 -10.64 21.20 7.20
N MET A 135 -10.72 19.95 6.73
CA MET A 135 -11.72 18.97 7.19
C MET A 135 -11.46 18.45 8.60
N VAL A 136 -10.19 18.29 8.99
CA VAL A 136 -9.81 17.73 10.30
C VAL A 136 -9.58 18.78 11.38
N TRP A 137 -9.38 20.05 11.01
CA TRP A 137 -9.18 21.16 11.95
C TRP A 137 -10.28 21.27 13.03
N PRO A 138 -11.58 21.10 12.72
CA PRO A 138 -12.64 21.09 13.74
C PRO A 138 -12.52 19.95 14.77
N CYS A 139 -11.79 18.87 14.43
CA CYS A 139 -11.51 17.76 15.34
C CYS A 139 -10.30 18.05 16.25
N GLY A 140 -9.75 19.27 16.23
CA GLY A 140 -8.57 19.66 17.00
C GLY A 140 -7.26 19.09 16.45
N VAL A 141 -7.27 18.53 15.24
CA VAL A 141 -6.09 17.95 14.59
C VAL A 141 -5.51 18.93 13.58
N ARG A 142 -4.20 19.15 13.64
CA ARG A 142 -3.49 19.95 12.64
C ARG A 142 -2.78 19.04 11.65
N VAL A 143 -3.11 19.18 10.36
CA VAL A 143 -2.26 18.63 9.31
C VAL A 143 -1.08 19.58 9.17
N ALA A 144 -0.02 19.30 9.92
CA ALA A 144 1.21 20.07 9.86
C ALA A 144 1.73 20.09 8.42
N THR A 145 2.17 21.26 7.97
CA THR A 145 3.13 21.34 6.85
C THR A 145 4.50 21.12 7.48
N PRO A 146 5.35 20.19 7.01
CA PRO A 146 6.59 19.84 7.69
C PRO A 146 7.43 21.11 7.91
N ARG A 147 7.46 21.58 9.15
CA ARG A 147 8.23 22.76 9.53
C ARG A 147 8.96 22.44 10.81
N ARG A 148 10.27 22.26 10.61
CA ARG A 148 11.31 22.07 11.62
C ARG A 148 11.28 20.65 12.17
N HIS A 149 12.47 20.04 12.19
CA HIS A 149 12.77 18.62 12.45
C HIS A 149 12.57 17.71 11.22
N ALA A 150 13.61 16.94 10.91
CA ALA A 150 13.78 16.17 9.68
C ALA A 150 12.72 15.06 9.56
N MET A 151 11.63 15.33 8.85
CA MET A 151 10.56 14.38 8.57
C MET A 151 10.69 13.83 7.14
N PRO A 152 11.43 12.74 6.90
CA PRO A 152 11.35 12.11 5.60
C PRO A 152 9.97 11.51 5.39
N ILE A 153 9.46 11.66 4.17
CA ILE A 153 8.27 10.96 3.70
C ILE A 153 8.77 9.74 2.92
N VAL A 154 8.63 8.57 3.51
CA VAL A 154 9.00 7.29 2.92
C VAL A 154 7.84 6.79 2.07
N VAL A 155 7.99 6.91 0.75
CA VAL A 155 6.96 6.48 -0.21
C VAL A 155 7.28 5.07 -0.66
N ALA A 156 6.41 4.11 -0.35
CA ALA A 156 6.47 2.72 -0.80
C ALA A 156 6.04 2.59 -2.27
N SER A 157 6.70 3.34 -3.15
CA SER A 157 6.40 3.44 -4.59
C SER A 157 7.68 3.67 -5.40
N VAL A 158 7.53 3.74 -6.72
CA VAL A 158 8.58 4.13 -7.67
C VAL A 158 8.23 5.43 -8.40
N PRO A 159 9.22 6.27 -8.72
CA PRO A 159 8.96 7.54 -9.41
C PRO A 159 8.28 7.36 -10.78
N GLY A 160 8.56 6.27 -11.49
CA GLY A 160 8.05 6.02 -12.85
C GLY A 160 6.56 5.68 -12.95
N LEU A 161 5.89 5.43 -11.82
CA LEU A 161 4.44 5.32 -11.74
C LEU A 161 3.78 6.62 -11.25
N ASP A 162 4.59 7.62 -10.89
CA ASP A 162 4.14 8.98 -10.66
C ASP A 162 4.31 9.82 -11.93
N ILE A 163 3.31 10.65 -12.21
CA ILE A 163 3.28 11.64 -13.30
C ILE A 163 4.35 12.70 -12.95
N PRO A 164 5.03 13.36 -13.92
CA PRO A 164 6.38 13.85 -13.68
C PRO A 164 6.43 14.92 -12.59
N PHE A 165 7.19 14.64 -11.54
CA PHE A 165 7.69 15.60 -10.55
C PHE A 165 9.21 15.40 -10.43
N PRO A 166 9.95 16.39 -9.90
CA PRO A 166 11.37 16.60 -10.21
C PRO A 166 12.24 15.43 -9.78
N SER A 167 13.42 15.37 -10.39
CA SER A 167 14.36 14.27 -10.18
C SER A 167 14.60 13.98 -8.70
N GLN A 168 14.78 12.71 -8.36
CA GLN A 168 15.09 12.21 -7.00
C GLN A 168 16.26 12.96 -6.33
N ARG A 169 17.11 13.61 -7.13
CA ARG A 169 18.23 14.47 -6.71
C ARG A 169 17.79 15.76 -6.01
N GLU A 170 16.62 16.31 -6.35
CA GLU A 170 16.06 17.50 -5.69
C GLU A 170 15.40 17.15 -4.35
N LEU A 171 14.83 15.95 -4.23
CA LEU A 171 14.20 15.49 -2.99
C LEU A 171 15.22 15.05 -1.93
N ALA A 172 16.30 14.35 -2.33
CA ALA A 172 17.29 13.81 -1.39
C ALA A 172 18.21 14.86 -0.73
N ALA A 173 18.20 16.11 -1.19
CA ALA A 173 19.12 17.15 -0.75
C ALA A 173 18.67 17.93 0.51
N THR A 174 17.49 17.65 1.07
CA THR A 174 16.94 18.43 2.19
C THR A 174 16.33 17.53 3.29
N PRO A 175 16.63 17.76 4.58
CA PRO A 175 15.83 17.19 5.68
C PRO A 175 14.35 17.59 5.51
N GLY A 176 13.44 16.61 5.42
CA GLY A 176 12.08 16.82 4.89
C GLY A 176 11.83 16.20 3.49
N ALA A 177 12.74 15.36 3.02
CA ALA A 177 12.73 14.71 1.71
C ALA A 177 11.58 13.72 1.51
N VAL A 178 10.90 13.80 0.36
CA VAL A 178 10.05 12.71 -0.15
C VAL A 178 10.95 11.67 -0.83
N VAL A 179 10.97 10.44 -0.33
CA VAL A 179 11.84 9.39 -0.85
C VAL A 179 11.02 8.21 -1.34
N TYR A 180 11.04 8.02 -2.66
CA TYR A 180 10.55 6.80 -3.29
C TYR A 180 11.55 5.67 -3.06
N THR A 181 11.11 4.68 -2.32
CA THR A 181 11.98 3.61 -1.84
C THR A 181 11.96 2.40 -2.76
N GLY A 182 10.82 2.07 -3.37
CA GLY A 182 10.66 0.90 -4.21
C GLY A 182 9.45 0.06 -3.80
N ALA A 183 9.38 -1.15 -4.35
CA ALA A 183 8.38 -2.13 -3.93
C ALA A 183 8.72 -2.71 -2.56
N MET A 184 7.70 -2.91 -1.73
CA MET A 184 7.79 -3.56 -0.41
C MET A 184 7.52 -5.06 -0.49
N THR A 185 7.83 -5.66 -1.64
CA THR A 185 7.75 -7.10 -1.87
C THR A 185 9.06 -7.57 -2.46
N ARG A 186 9.47 -8.80 -2.11
CA ARG A 186 10.57 -9.46 -2.79
C ARG A 186 10.04 -9.96 -4.14
N ALA A 187 10.43 -9.28 -5.21
CA ALA A 187 9.99 -9.65 -6.54
C ALA A 187 11.05 -10.43 -7.33
N VAL A 188 10.59 -11.32 -8.19
CA VAL A 188 11.37 -12.00 -9.24
C VAL A 188 10.64 -11.82 -10.57
N ALA A 189 11.34 -11.92 -11.69
CA ALA A 189 10.69 -11.86 -12.99
C ALA A 189 9.68 -13.01 -13.13
N ALA A 190 8.45 -12.71 -13.52
CA ALA A 190 7.42 -13.72 -13.72
C ALA A 190 7.74 -14.65 -14.90
N GLN A 191 7.61 -15.96 -14.68
CA GLN A 191 7.83 -17.03 -15.63
C GLN A 191 6.65 -18.02 -15.60
N PRO A 192 5.44 -17.57 -15.99
CA PRO A 192 4.26 -18.43 -15.97
C PRO A 192 4.43 -19.64 -16.90
N ALA A 193 4.19 -20.86 -16.38
CA ALA A 193 4.22 -22.08 -17.19
C ALA A 193 3.07 -22.15 -18.23
N ALA A 194 1.95 -21.48 -17.95
CA ALA A 194 0.80 -21.33 -18.83
C ALA A 194 0.17 -19.94 -18.61
N PRO A 195 -0.62 -19.41 -19.56
CA PRO A 195 -1.33 -18.15 -19.38
C PRO A 195 -2.14 -18.16 -18.08
N THR A 196 -1.74 -17.31 -17.13
CA THR A 196 -2.31 -17.28 -15.78
C THR A 196 -2.81 -15.87 -15.46
N VAL A 197 -4.09 -15.75 -15.11
CA VAL A 197 -4.72 -14.49 -14.72
C VAL A 197 -5.00 -14.50 -13.22
N VAL A 198 -4.47 -13.51 -12.52
CA VAL A 198 -4.75 -13.30 -11.11
C VAL A 198 -5.82 -12.22 -10.96
N LEU A 199 -6.90 -12.54 -10.27
CA LEU A 199 -7.96 -11.61 -9.88
C LEU A 199 -7.76 -11.22 -8.42
N SER A 200 -7.59 -9.92 -8.14
CA SER A 200 -7.36 -9.42 -6.79
C SER A 200 -8.01 -8.04 -6.57
N LEU A 201 -9.17 -8.03 -5.93
CA LEU A 201 -9.88 -6.80 -5.58
C LEU A 201 -9.50 -6.31 -4.18
N SER A 202 -10.42 -5.66 -3.48
CA SER A 202 -10.15 -4.92 -2.24
C SER A 202 -10.27 -5.81 -1.01
N THR A 203 -9.45 -5.54 0.01
CA THR A 203 -9.60 -6.07 1.37
C THR A 203 -10.75 -5.40 2.13
N PHE A 204 -11.21 -4.25 1.65
CA PHE A 204 -12.35 -3.51 2.18
C PHE A 204 -13.60 -3.70 1.33
N ARG A 205 -14.75 -3.75 2.01
CA ARG A 205 -16.06 -3.92 1.36
C ARG A 205 -16.60 -2.60 0.81
N PHE A 206 -16.14 -2.23 -0.38
CA PHE A 206 -16.66 -1.08 -1.12
C PHE A 206 -18.02 -1.34 -1.77
N SER A 207 -18.71 -0.26 -2.14
CA SER A 207 -19.90 -0.34 -3.00
C SER A 207 -19.58 -1.08 -4.30
N GLU A 208 -20.48 -1.97 -4.73
CA GLU A 208 -20.33 -2.78 -5.95
C GLU A 208 -19.17 -3.78 -5.97
N LEU A 209 -18.49 -4.04 -4.83
CA LEU A 209 -17.40 -5.03 -4.76
C LEU A 209 -17.87 -6.42 -5.24
N VAL A 210 -18.97 -6.94 -4.67
CA VAL A 210 -19.52 -8.26 -5.03
C VAL A 210 -19.94 -8.30 -6.50
N ALA A 211 -20.61 -7.26 -6.99
CA ALA A 211 -21.01 -7.17 -8.39
C ALA A 211 -19.79 -7.10 -9.34
N THR A 212 -18.70 -6.46 -8.91
CA THR A 212 -17.45 -6.38 -9.68
C THR A 212 -16.73 -7.72 -9.71
N TRP A 213 -16.70 -8.45 -8.59
CA TRP A 213 -16.23 -9.83 -8.56
C TRP A 213 -17.02 -10.72 -9.51
N GLN A 214 -18.37 -10.66 -9.48
CA GLN A 214 -19.20 -11.47 -10.37
C GLN A 214 -18.87 -11.19 -11.84
N ARG A 215 -18.73 -9.92 -12.22
CA ARG A 215 -18.38 -9.53 -13.59
C ARG A 215 -16.98 -10.01 -14.01
N LEU A 216 -16.01 -10.03 -13.10
CA LEU A 216 -14.68 -10.60 -13.38
C LEU A 216 -14.73 -12.12 -13.57
N LEU A 217 -15.45 -12.82 -12.70
CA LEU A 217 -15.62 -14.28 -12.78
C LEU A 217 -16.34 -14.68 -14.08
N ASP A 218 -17.40 -13.97 -14.45
CA ASP A 218 -18.11 -14.18 -15.72
C ASP A 218 -17.22 -13.87 -16.94
N ALA A 219 -16.29 -12.91 -16.82
CA ALA A 219 -15.38 -12.55 -17.89
C ALA A 219 -14.32 -13.62 -18.18
N VAL A 220 -13.92 -14.39 -17.16
CA VAL A 220 -12.91 -15.45 -17.30
C VAL A 220 -13.51 -16.84 -17.52
N ASP A 221 -14.82 -17.02 -17.30
CA ASP A 221 -15.52 -18.29 -17.49
C ASP A 221 -15.28 -18.90 -18.89
N GLY A 222 -14.86 -20.15 -18.97
CA GLY A 222 -14.59 -20.86 -20.22
C GLY A 222 -13.41 -20.32 -21.05
N LEU A 223 -12.52 -19.50 -20.47
CA LEU A 223 -11.23 -19.18 -21.10
C LEU A 223 -10.22 -20.31 -20.85
N ASP A 224 -9.44 -20.65 -21.87
CA ASP A 224 -8.35 -21.61 -21.77
C ASP A 224 -7.10 -20.97 -21.14
N LEU A 225 -7.19 -20.73 -19.83
CA LEU A 225 -6.14 -20.11 -19.00
C LEU A 225 -6.33 -20.49 -17.54
N ARG A 226 -5.25 -20.49 -16.77
CA ARG A 226 -5.31 -20.66 -15.32
C ARG A 226 -5.83 -19.37 -14.68
N VAL A 227 -6.81 -19.47 -13.77
CA VAL A 227 -7.33 -18.33 -13.03
C VAL A 227 -7.14 -18.55 -11.54
N ILE A 228 -6.53 -17.57 -10.88
CA ILE A 228 -6.41 -17.54 -9.42
C ILE A 228 -7.14 -16.30 -8.91
N ALA A 229 -8.13 -16.48 -8.04
CA ALA A 229 -8.91 -15.40 -7.44
C ALA A 229 -8.61 -15.30 -5.94
N THR A 230 -8.04 -14.17 -5.51
CA THR A 230 -7.85 -13.85 -4.09
C THR A 230 -8.99 -12.95 -3.63
N LEU A 231 -10.03 -13.52 -3.01
CA LEU A 231 -11.27 -12.80 -2.67
C LEU A 231 -11.08 -11.75 -1.55
N GLY A 232 -10.10 -11.97 -0.68
CA GLY A 232 -9.91 -11.18 0.53
C GLY A 232 -11.00 -11.44 1.57
N PRO A 233 -10.89 -10.83 2.76
CA PRO A 233 -11.86 -11.00 3.84
C PRO A 233 -13.20 -10.29 3.56
N ALA A 234 -13.28 -9.46 2.52
CA ALA A 234 -14.45 -8.64 2.22
C ALA A 234 -15.56 -9.36 1.44
N VAL A 235 -15.26 -10.53 0.85
CA VAL A 235 -16.21 -11.33 0.06
C VAL A 235 -16.03 -12.81 0.38
N THR A 236 -17.13 -13.48 0.69
CA THR A 236 -17.18 -14.93 0.91
C THR A 236 -17.58 -15.67 -0.37
N ILE A 237 -17.17 -16.94 -0.51
CA ILE A 237 -17.48 -17.76 -1.69
C ILE A 237 -18.99 -17.86 -1.96
N GLY A 238 -19.83 -17.81 -0.93
CA GLY A 238 -21.29 -17.87 -1.07
C GLY A 238 -21.94 -16.61 -1.68
N GLU A 239 -21.21 -15.49 -1.77
CA GLU A 239 -21.74 -14.24 -2.33
C GLU A 239 -21.57 -14.10 -3.84
N VAL A 240 -20.78 -15.00 -4.45
CA VAL A 240 -20.48 -14.97 -5.89
C VAL A 240 -20.59 -16.37 -6.49
N ARG A 241 -21.02 -16.44 -7.74
CA ARG A 241 -21.00 -17.69 -8.51
C ARG A 241 -19.62 -17.86 -9.13
N VAL A 242 -18.85 -18.84 -8.65
CA VAL A 242 -17.53 -19.17 -9.16
C VAL A 242 -17.62 -20.21 -10.29
N PRO A 243 -17.20 -19.89 -11.53
CA PRO A 243 -17.05 -20.86 -12.60
C PRO A 243 -16.15 -22.06 -12.28
N ARG A 244 -16.34 -23.17 -12.99
CA ARG A 244 -15.48 -24.36 -12.84
C ARG A 244 -14.04 -24.03 -13.27
N GLY A 245 -13.07 -24.56 -12.52
CA GLY A 245 -11.65 -24.44 -12.84
C GLY A 245 -10.96 -23.17 -12.33
N ILE A 246 -11.67 -22.30 -11.60
CA ILE A 246 -11.05 -21.15 -10.93
C ILE A 246 -10.52 -21.58 -9.55
N GLU A 247 -9.24 -21.30 -9.31
CA GLU A 247 -8.59 -21.50 -8.02
C GLU A 247 -8.94 -20.30 -7.12
N VAL A 248 -9.61 -20.53 -5.99
CA VAL A 248 -10.08 -19.47 -5.09
C VAL A 248 -9.35 -19.56 -3.76
N HIS A 249 -8.80 -18.43 -3.33
CA HIS A 249 -8.14 -18.26 -2.04
C HIS A 249 -8.72 -17.05 -1.32
N GLU A 250 -8.73 -17.10 0.01
CA GLU A 250 -9.00 -15.90 0.81
C GLU A 250 -7.84 -14.90 0.64
N TRP A 251 -6.60 -15.37 0.74
CA TRP A 251 -5.40 -14.57 0.60
C TRP A 251 -4.22 -15.43 0.15
N MET A 252 -3.29 -14.84 -0.61
CA MET A 252 -2.00 -15.45 -0.96
C MET A 252 -0.88 -14.41 -0.95
N PRO A 253 0.35 -14.79 -0.56
CA PRO A 253 1.52 -13.92 -0.67
C PRO A 253 1.80 -13.53 -2.13
N HIS A 254 2.06 -12.24 -2.38
CA HIS A 254 2.35 -11.76 -3.73
C HIS A 254 3.62 -12.38 -4.34
N ASP A 255 4.62 -12.70 -3.52
CA ASP A 255 5.88 -13.32 -3.93
C ASP A 255 5.75 -14.80 -4.28
N GLU A 256 4.68 -15.47 -3.85
CA GLU A 256 4.30 -16.81 -4.30
C GLU A 256 3.38 -16.76 -5.54
N LEU A 257 2.49 -15.77 -5.59
CA LEU A 257 1.44 -15.66 -6.60
C LEU A 257 1.91 -15.06 -7.93
N PHE A 258 2.67 -13.97 -7.90
CA PHE A 258 3.05 -13.23 -9.10
C PHE A 258 4.19 -13.80 -9.94
N PRO A 259 5.11 -14.66 -9.44
CA PRO A 259 6.04 -15.37 -10.32
C PRO A 259 5.34 -16.20 -11.40
N GLU A 260 4.15 -16.71 -11.12
CA GLU A 260 3.35 -17.54 -12.03
C GLU A 260 2.30 -16.74 -12.81
N ALA A 261 2.23 -15.40 -12.65
CA ALA A 261 1.18 -14.59 -13.27
C ALA A 261 1.57 -14.07 -14.65
N SER A 262 0.62 -14.11 -15.59
CA SER A 262 0.73 -13.46 -16.91
C SER A 262 0.03 -12.11 -16.95
N LEU A 263 -0.99 -11.92 -16.11
CA LEU A 263 -1.76 -10.68 -15.99
C LEU A 263 -2.38 -10.60 -14.59
N VAL A 264 -2.39 -9.41 -14.00
CA VAL A 264 -3.18 -9.11 -12.79
C VAL A 264 -4.37 -8.23 -13.16
N VAL A 265 -5.57 -8.61 -12.73
CA VAL A 265 -6.77 -7.78 -12.80
C VAL A 265 -7.20 -7.42 -11.39
N GLY A 266 -7.18 -6.14 -11.06
CA GLY A 266 -7.44 -5.70 -9.70
C GLY A 266 -8.14 -4.35 -9.60
N HIS A 267 -8.41 -3.91 -8.39
CA HIS A 267 -9.10 -2.65 -8.16
C HIS A 267 -8.17 -1.41 -8.24
N GLY A 268 -6.88 -1.61 -8.52
CA GLY A 268 -5.89 -0.54 -8.49
C GLY A 268 -5.39 -0.19 -7.08
N GLY A 269 -5.43 -1.14 -6.13
CA GLY A 269 -4.74 -0.98 -4.85
C GLY A 269 -3.22 -0.84 -5.07
N HIS A 270 -2.61 0.12 -4.38
CA HIS A 270 -1.22 0.52 -4.60
C HIS A 270 -0.22 -0.63 -4.43
N GLY A 271 -0.26 -1.31 -3.29
CA GLY A 271 0.66 -2.42 -2.98
C GLY A 271 0.57 -3.59 -3.96
N THR A 272 -0.64 -4.03 -4.31
CA THR A 272 -0.86 -5.12 -5.29
C THR A 272 -0.40 -4.72 -6.69
N THR A 273 -0.71 -3.50 -7.12
CA THR A 273 -0.31 -2.99 -8.44
C THR A 273 1.21 -2.91 -8.54
N LEU A 274 1.86 -2.32 -7.54
CA LEU A 274 3.31 -2.18 -7.51
C LEU A 274 4.01 -3.54 -7.42
N ALA A 275 3.48 -4.48 -6.63
CA ALA A 275 4.00 -5.84 -6.55
C ALA A 275 3.91 -6.55 -7.91
N ALA A 276 2.75 -6.53 -8.58
CA ALA A 276 2.59 -7.12 -9.91
C ALA A 276 3.61 -6.55 -10.92
N LEU A 277 3.75 -5.22 -10.95
CA LEU A 277 4.71 -4.54 -11.82
C LEU A 277 6.16 -4.86 -11.46
N ALA A 278 6.50 -5.02 -10.18
CA ALA A 278 7.82 -5.45 -9.74
C ALA A 278 8.18 -6.86 -10.26
N HIS A 279 7.19 -7.75 -10.43
CA HIS A 279 7.37 -9.04 -11.09
C HIS A 279 7.37 -8.95 -12.63
N GLY A 280 7.17 -7.77 -13.20
CA GLY A 280 7.08 -7.54 -14.64
C GLY A 280 5.75 -7.96 -15.25
N VAL A 281 4.69 -8.05 -14.43
CA VAL A 281 3.36 -8.51 -14.84
C VAL A 281 2.47 -7.32 -15.20
N PRO A 282 1.85 -7.27 -16.39
CA PRO A 282 0.88 -6.25 -16.75
C PRO A 282 -0.33 -6.20 -15.81
N VAL A 283 -0.96 -5.02 -15.70
CA VAL A 283 -2.09 -4.81 -14.77
C VAL A 283 -3.32 -4.21 -15.47
N LEU A 284 -4.50 -4.80 -15.25
CA LEU A 284 -5.79 -4.18 -15.57
C LEU A 284 -6.47 -3.70 -14.29
N THR A 285 -6.78 -2.41 -14.21
CA THR A 285 -7.42 -1.84 -13.02
C THR A 285 -8.91 -1.56 -13.22
N LEU A 286 -9.73 -1.87 -12.21
CA LEU A 286 -11.14 -1.51 -12.10
C LEU A 286 -11.36 -0.76 -10.76
N PRO A 287 -11.06 0.55 -10.69
CA PRO A 287 -11.16 1.33 -9.46
C PRO A 287 -12.52 1.20 -8.77
N LEU A 288 -12.51 0.75 -7.52
CA LEU A 288 -13.70 0.55 -6.70
C LEU A 288 -14.06 1.79 -5.87
N GLU A 289 -13.09 2.64 -5.52
CA GLU A 289 -13.32 3.85 -4.72
C GLU A 289 -12.85 5.09 -5.48
N PRO A 290 -13.75 5.89 -6.09
CA PRO A 290 -13.40 7.05 -6.90
C PRO A 290 -12.65 8.16 -6.16
N THR A 291 -12.82 8.23 -4.83
CA THR A 291 -12.17 9.25 -3.99
C THR A 291 -10.83 8.83 -3.41
N SER A 292 -10.39 7.59 -3.68
CA SER A 292 -9.07 7.07 -3.30
C SER A 292 -8.02 7.34 -4.38
N ASP A 293 -6.80 6.82 -4.20
CA ASP A 293 -5.73 6.86 -5.19
C ASP A 293 -5.90 5.84 -6.34
N GLN A 294 -6.82 4.87 -6.23
CA GLN A 294 -7.05 3.82 -7.24
C GLN A 294 -7.23 4.37 -8.66
N PRO A 295 -8.00 5.47 -8.92
CA PRO A 295 -8.10 6.03 -10.26
C PRO A 295 -6.79 6.68 -10.75
N ARG A 296 -5.96 7.24 -9.86
CA ARG A 296 -4.64 7.78 -10.22
C ARG A 296 -3.70 6.65 -10.61
N ILE A 297 -3.71 5.55 -9.85
CA ILE A 297 -2.94 4.33 -10.14
C ILE A 297 -3.35 3.76 -11.50
N GLY A 298 -4.65 3.60 -11.77
CA GLY A 298 -5.12 3.12 -13.07
C GLY A 298 -4.69 4.00 -14.25
N ARG A 299 -4.68 5.33 -14.06
CA ARG A 299 -4.15 6.27 -15.07
C ARG A 299 -2.64 6.14 -15.24
N ALA A 300 -1.88 5.95 -14.16
CA ALA A 300 -0.44 5.74 -14.22
C ALA A 300 -0.08 4.46 -14.98
N VAL A 301 -0.75 3.35 -14.67
CA VAL A 301 -0.62 2.08 -15.39
C VAL A 301 -0.87 2.24 -16.88
N ALA A 302 -1.97 2.91 -17.25
CA ALA A 302 -2.30 3.16 -18.65
C ALA A 302 -1.27 4.08 -19.35
N ARG A 303 -0.83 5.16 -18.69
CA ARG A 303 0.17 6.10 -19.23
C ARG A 303 1.53 5.47 -19.44
N ALA A 304 1.96 4.60 -18.52
CA ALA A 304 3.20 3.84 -18.65
C ALA A 304 3.13 2.73 -19.72
N GLY A 305 1.93 2.43 -20.23
CA GLY A 305 1.71 1.38 -21.23
C GLY A 305 1.97 -0.02 -20.70
N VAL A 306 1.87 -0.23 -19.39
CA VAL A 306 2.06 -1.51 -18.68
C VAL A 306 0.72 -2.18 -18.35
N GLY A 307 -0.36 -1.69 -18.95
CA GLY A 307 -1.72 -2.13 -18.65
C GLY A 307 -2.78 -1.13 -19.07
N ALA A 308 -3.97 -1.24 -18.50
CA ALA A 308 -5.08 -0.33 -18.75
C ALA A 308 -6.01 -0.20 -17.55
N THR A 309 -6.83 0.86 -17.53
CA THR A 309 -7.90 1.03 -16.55
C THR A 309 -9.27 0.95 -17.22
N MET A 310 -10.23 0.36 -16.53
CA MET A 310 -11.63 0.23 -16.94
C MET A 310 -12.55 0.68 -15.82
N SER A 311 -13.81 0.96 -16.14
CA SER A 311 -14.82 1.24 -15.12
C SER A 311 -15.13 -0.03 -14.32
N ARG A 312 -15.35 0.09 -13.01
CA ARG A 312 -15.90 -0.99 -12.18
C ARG A 312 -17.29 -1.45 -12.58
N ARG A 313 -17.94 -0.85 -13.59
CA ARG A 313 -19.23 -1.26 -14.17
C ARG A 313 -19.09 -1.83 -15.58
N THR A 314 -17.87 -2.11 -16.02
CA THR A 314 -17.60 -2.66 -17.35
C THR A 314 -18.20 -4.05 -17.49
N GLU A 315 -18.86 -4.31 -18.62
CA GLU A 315 -19.51 -5.60 -18.90
C GLU A 315 -18.50 -6.76 -19.05
N PRO A 316 -18.85 -8.00 -18.64
CA PRO A 316 -17.96 -9.16 -18.70
C PRO A 316 -17.33 -9.41 -20.07
N ALA A 317 -18.09 -9.23 -21.15
CA ALA A 317 -17.59 -9.41 -22.52
C ALA A 317 -16.46 -8.41 -22.87
N THR A 318 -16.55 -7.17 -22.35
CA THR A 318 -15.52 -6.16 -22.57
C THR A 318 -14.29 -6.43 -21.71
N ILE A 319 -14.47 -6.87 -20.46
CA ILE A 319 -13.37 -7.32 -19.58
C ILE A 319 -12.63 -8.48 -20.24
N ARG A 320 -13.35 -9.48 -20.74
CA ARG A 320 -12.79 -10.65 -21.45
C ARG A 320 -11.93 -10.23 -22.63
N ARG A 321 -12.41 -9.29 -23.44
CA ARG A 321 -11.65 -8.75 -24.58
C ARG A 321 -10.39 -8.01 -24.12
N ALA A 322 -10.47 -7.24 -23.04
CA ALA A 322 -9.31 -6.55 -22.47
C ALA A 322 -8.25 -7.53 -21.94
N ILE A 323 -8.66 -8.60 -21.25
CA ILE A 323 -7.78 -9.68 -20.79
C ILE A 323 -7.07 -10.32 -21.98
N ARG A 324 -7.82 -10.80 -22.98
CA ARG A 324 -7.24 -11.43 -24.19
C ARG A 324 -6.28 -10.52 -24.92
N ARG A 325 -6.66 -9.25 -25.12
CA ARG A 325 -5.81 -8.26 -25.79
C ARG A 325 -4.50 -8.05 -25.03
N THR A 326 -4.56 -7.93 -23.70
CA THR A 326 -3.36 -7.66 -22.89
C THR A 326 -2.42 -8.87 -22.85
N LEU A 327 -2.97 -10.09 -22.78
CA LEU A 327 -2.18 -11.32 -22.86
C LEU A 327 -1.49 -11.50 -24.23
N ALA A 328 -2.10 -11.01 -25.32
CA ALA A 328 -1.53 -11.06 -26.66
C ALA A 328 -0.61 -9.86 -27.00
N ASP A 329 -0.59 -8.81 -26.18
CA ASP A 329 0.14 -7.56 -26.44
C ASP A 329 1.61 -7.66 -25.98
N GLY A 330 2.45 -8.20 -26.86
CA GLY A 330 3.91 -8.29 -26.67
C GLY A 330 4.55 -6.96 -26.21
N PRO A 331 4.28 -5.82 -26.86
CA PRO A 331 4.76 -4.52 -26.42
C PRO A 331 4.42 -4.16 -24.96
N THR A 332 3.19 -4.44 -24.49
CA THR A 332 2.81 -4.18 -23.10
C THR A 332 3.56 -5.08 -22.13
N ARG A 333 3.76 -6.36 -22.48
CA ARG A 333 4.59 -7.28 -21.69
C ARG A 333 6.05 -6.81 -21.58
N VAL A 334 6.65 -6.39 -22.69
CA VAL A 334 8.03 -5.89 -22.71
C VAL A 334 8.18 -4.62 -21.85
N ARG A 335 7.21 -3.71 -21.90
CA ARG A 335 7.22 -2.51 -21.03
C ARG A 335 7.08 -2.88 -19.55
N ALA A 336 6.18 -3.80 -19.22
CA ALA A 336 6.00 -4.27 -17.84
C ALA A 336 7.28 -4.93 -17.33
N GLN A 337 7.95 -5.77 -18.12
CA GLN A 337 9.23 -6.39 -17.77
C GLN A 337 10.33 -5.36 -17.51
N ARG A 338 10.52 -4.39 -18.42
CA ARG A 338 11.52 -3.32 -18.25
C ARG A 338 11.27 -2.50 -16.99
N LEU A 339 10.00 -2.17 -16.71
CA LEU A 339 9.65 -1.48 -15.47
C LEU A 339 9.93 -2.38 -14.26
N GLY A 340 9.58 -3.67 -14.32
CA GLY A 340 9.88 -4.63 -13.27
C GLY A 340 11.37 -4.77 -12.99
N ASP A 341 12.23 -4.78 -14.02
CA ASP A 341 13.69 -4.79 -13.86
C ASP A 341 14.15 -3.55 -13.09
N ALA A 342 13.64 -2.37 -13.46
CA ALA A 342 13.96 -1.11 -12.77
C ALA A 342 13.47 -1.10 -11.32
N ILE A 343 12.26 -1.61 -11.04
CA ILE A 343 11.72 -1.71 -9.69
C ILE A 343 12.55 -2.70 -8.84
N ARG A 344 12.91 -3.87 -9.38
CA ARG A 344 13.71 -4.87 -8.64
C ARG A 344 15.14 -4.43 -8.37
N ALA A 345 15.68 -3.54 -9.20
CA ALA A 345 16.96 -2.90 -8.92
C ALA A 345 16.91 -1.93 -7.73
N MET A 346 15.71 -1.52 -7.30
CA MET A 346 15.52 -0.75 -6.07
C MET A 346 15.45 -1.70 -4.87
N ASP A 347 16.37 -1.56 -3.92
CA ASP A 347 16.25 -2.18 -2.60
C ASP A 347 15.23 -1.41 -1.75
N GLY A 348 13.94 -1.65 -1.96
CA GLY A 348 12.83 -0.94 -1.29
C GLY A 348 13.02 -0.82 0.23
N PRO A 349 13.03 -1.95 0.96
CA PRO A 349 13.21 -1.94 2.40
C PRO A 349 14.57 -1.38 2.84
N GLY A 350 15.65 -1.64 2.10
CA GLY A 350 16.98 -1.09 2.43
C GLY A 350 17.04 0.42 2.30
N ARG A 351 16.54 0.98 1.19
CA ARG A 351 16.48 2.44 0.98
C ARG A 351 15.61 3.13 2.02
N ALA A 352 14.50 2.50 2.43
CA ALA A 352 13.69 2.99 3.53
C ALA A 352 14.49 3.03 4.85
N ALA A 353 15.20 1.95 5.16
CA ALA A 353 16.06 1.90 6.36
C ALA A 353 17.18 2.96 6.31
N ASP A 354 17.83 3.17 5.16
CA ASP A 354 18.87 4.20 4.99
C ASP A 354 18.32 5.60 5.35
N VAL A 355 17.13 5.92 4.84
CA VAL A 355 16.46 7.21 5.12
C VAL A 355 16.14 7.34 6.60
N LEU A 356 15.65 6.28 7.23
CA LEU A 356 15.31 6.29 8.66
C LEU A 356 16.54 6.32 9.58
N GLU A 357 17.67 5.76 9.15
CA GLU A 357 18.95 5.84 9.86
C GLU A 357 19.57 7.24 9.78
N LEU A 358 19.52 7.89 8.62
CA LEU A 358 19.92 9.30 8.47
C LEU A 358 19.09 10.19 9.39
N SER A 359 17.78 9.94 9.45
CA SER A 359 16.90 10.63 10.40
C SER A 359 17.23 10.34 11.84
N ALA A 360 17.71 9.16 12.23
CA ALA A 360 18.14 8.91 13.61
C ALA A 360 19.50 9.55 13.92
N ALA A 361 20.43 9.56 12.97
CA ALA A 361 21.78 10.11 13.16
C ALA A 361 21.78 11.62 13.41
N ALA A 362 20.89 12.38 12.74
CA ALA A 362 20.76 13.83 12.94
C ALA A 362 20.22 14.25 14.33
N ALA A 363 20.04 13.33 15.29
CA ALA A 363 19.61 13.61 16.69
C ALA A 363 20.77 13.66 17.66
N ARG A 364 21.92 13.12 17.23
CA ARG A 364 23.15 13.10 18.00
C ARG A 364 23.99 14.28 17.58
#